data_AF-A0A1V2FWE0-F1
#
_entry.id   AF-A0A1V2FWE0-F1
#
_cell.length_a   1.000
_cell.length_b   1.000
_cell.length_c   1.000
_cell.angle_alpha   90.00
_cell.angle_beta   90.00
_cell.angle_gamma   90.00
#
_symmetry.space_group_name_H-M   'P 1'
#
loop_
_entity.id
_entity.type
_entity.pdbx_description
1 polymer ?
#
loop_
_entity_poly.entity_id
_entity_poly.type
_entity_poly.pdbx_seq_one_letter_code
_entity_poly.pdbx_strand_id
1 'polypeptide(L)' 'MWRYPVTIEDVSPRYLEALINYEDRWFWKHPGVNPFSVARAAWQDLTSGRVISGGSTLTMQVARLLDP' A
#
# COMPACT_ATOMS: atom_id res chain seq x y z
N MET A 1 -1.96 -20.81 -10.57
CA MET A 1 -0.92 -20.46 -9.57
C MET A 1 -1.26 -21.15 -8.28
N TRP A 2 -0.32 -21.89 -7.68
CA TRP A 2 -0.49 -22.45 -6.34
C TRP A 2 -0.29 -21.34 -5.31
N ARG A 3 -1.17 -21.25 -4.30
CA ARG A 3 -1.08 -20.28 -3.20
C ARG A 3 -1.14 -21.04 -1.89
N TYR A 4 -0.24 -20.75 -0.97
CA TYR A 4 -0.27 -21.31 0.37
C TYR A 4 -1.19 -20.44 1.24
N PRO A 5 -2.30 -20.98 1.77
CA PRO A 5 -3.19 -20.22 2.65
C PRO A 5 -2.46 -19.95 3.97
N VAL A 6 -2.37 -18.69 4.35
CA VAL A 6 -1.79 -18.23 5.62
C VAL A 6 -2.78 -17.29 6.29
N THR A 7 -2.83 -17.31 7.61
CA THR A 7 -3.55 -16.31 8.39
C THR A 7 -2.60 -15.20 8.85
N ILE A 8 -3.14 -14.13 9.44
CA ILE A 8 -2.32 -13.03 9.96
C ILE A 8 -1.41 -13.51 11.09
N GLU A 9 -1.87 -14.50 11.86
CA GLU A 9 -1.16 -15.10 12.97
C GLU A 9 0.03 -15.96 12.53
N ASP A 10 -0.01 -16.50 11.31
CA ASP A 10 1.09 -17.27 10.71
C ASP A 10 2.24 -16.36 10.23
N VAL A 11 2.01 -15.05 10.15
CA VAL A 11 2.95 -14.08 9.61
C VAL A 11 3.63 -13.33 10.75
N SER A 12 4.94 -13.10 10.60
CA SER A 12 5.69 -12.32 11.59
C SER A 12 5.07 -10.92 11.77
N PRO A 13 4.78 -10.49 13.01
CA PRO A 13 4.27 -9.15 13.27
C PRO A 13 5.19 -8.05 12.73
N ARG A 14 6.51 -8.27 12.77
CA ARG A 14 7.51 -7.34 12.22
C ARG A 14 7.43 -7.21 10.71
N TYR A 15 7.07 -8.29 10.01
CA TYR A 15 6.86 -8.23 8.57
C TYR A 15 5.62 -7.41 8.25
N LEU A 16 4.52 -7.60 8.97
CA LEU A 16 3.30 -6.81 8.81
C LEU A 16 3.56 -5.32 9.08
N GLU A 17 4.29 -5.01 10.15
CA GLU A 17 4.68 -3.63 10.47
C GLU A 17 5.56 -3.02 9.38
N ALA A 18 6.55 -3.76 8.87
CA ALA A 18 7.41 -3.28 7.79
C ALA A 18 6.61 -3.05 6.50
N LEU A 19 5.74 -4.00 6.12
CA LEU A 19 4.90 -3.91 4.93
C LEU A 19 3.96 -2.71 5.01
N ILE A 20 3.24 -2.54 6.12
CA ILE A 20 2.34 -1.40 6.31
C ILE A 20 3.14 -0.10 6.30
N ASN A 21 4.25 0.00 7.01
CA ASN A 21 5.02 1.25 7.03
C ASN A 21 5.66 1.61 5.68
N TYR A 22 6.06 0.61 4.89
CA TYR A 22 6.73 0.81 3.61
C TYR A 22 5.74 1.10 2.47
N GLU A 23 4.67 0.32 2.37
CA GLU A 23 3.67 0.41 1.29
C GLU A 23 2.52 1.36 1.62
N ASP A 24 2.04 1.38 2.87
CA ASP A 24 0.85 2.14 3.25
C ASP A 24 0.90 2.67 4.70
N ARG A 25 1.81 3.61 4.96
CA ARG A 25 2.08 4.14 6.31
C ARG A 25 0.86 4.74 7.03
N TRP A 26 -0.23 4.99 6.32
CA TRP A 26 -1.47 5.57 6.87
C TRP A 26 -2.63 4.58 6.83
N PHE A 27 -2.39 3.29 6.54
CA PHE A 27 -3.40 2.25 6.36
C PHE A 27 -4.55 2.31 7.37
N TRP A 28 -4.24 2.47 8.66
CA TRP A 28 -5.23 2.52 9.75
C TRP A 28 -6.00 3.84 9.89
N LYS A 29 -5.60 4.88 9.17
CA LYS A 29 -6.12 6.26 9.28
C LYS A 29 -6.92 6.70 8.07
N HIS A 30 -7.02 5.88 7.01
CA HIS A 30 -7.85 6.16 5.86
C HIS A 30 -8.83 5.00 5.59
N PRO A 31 -10.03 5.29 5.05
CA PRO A 31 -11.03 4.28 4.73
C PRO A 31 -10.71 3.54 3.41
N GLY A 32 -9.45 3.15 3.18
CA GLY A 32 -8.98 2.45 1.98
C GLY A 32 -8.44 3.32 0.83
N VAL A 33 -8.84 4.60 0.76
CA VAL A 33 -8.24 5.60 -0.15
C VAL A 33 -7.67 6.73 0.66
N ASN A 34 -6.39 7.05 0.46
CA ASN A 34 -5.72 8.14 1.14
C ASN A 34 -5.48 9.31 0.17
N PRO A 35 -6.42 10.27 0.07
CA PRO A 35 -6.29 11.40 -0.85
C PRO A 35 -5.09 12.29 -0.51
N PHE A 36 -4.64 12.33 0.75
CA PHE A 36 -3.47 13.12 1.15
C PHE A 36 -2.15 12.46 0.73
N SER A 37 -2.02 11.13 0.85
CA SER A 37 -0.82 10.43 0.35
C SER A 37 -0.76 10.47 -1.17
N VAL A 38 -1.89 10.33 -1.87
CA VAL A 38 -1.96 10.46 -3.33
C VAL A 38 -1.61 11.88 -3.78
N ALA A 39 -2.15 12.91 -3.13
CA ALA A 39 -1.84 14.30 -3.46
C ALA A 39 -0.36 14.65 -3.17
N ARG A 40 0.20 14.15 -2.06
CA ARG A 40 1.62 14.32 -1.73
C ARG A 40 2.52 13.58 -2.72
N ALA A 41 2.17 12.34 -3.05
CA ALA A 41 2.87 11.52 -4.03
C ALA A 41 2.89 12.22 -5.39
N ALA A 42 1.73 12.65 -5.88
CA ALA A 42 1.62 13.40 -7.13
C ALA A 42 2.41 14.71 -7.09
N TRP A 43 2.38 15.45 -5.98
CA TRP A 43 3.18 16.67 -5.81
C TRP A 43 4.69 16.38 -5.83
N GLN A 44 5.14 15.33 -5.14
CA GLN A 44 6.54 14.93 -5.12
C GLN A 44 6.99 14.43 -6.50
N ASP A 45 6.17 13.65 -7.20
CA ASP A 45 6.47 13.16 -8.54
C ASP A 45 6.56 14.31 -9.55
N LEU A 46 5.64 15.28 -9.49
CA LEU A 46 5.63 16.48 -10.33
C LEU A 46 6.83 17.40 -10.07
N THR A 47 7.19 17.61 -8.80
CA THR A 47 8.32 18.47 -8.42
C THR A 47 9.68 17.81 -8.64
N SER A 48 9.75 16.48 -8.63
CA SER A 48 11.00 15.74 -8.75
C SER A 48 11.26 15.21 -10.17
N GLY A 49 10.29 15.36 -11.08
CA GLY A 49 10.39 14.92 -12.48
C GLY A 49 10.54 13.41 -12.67
N ARG A 50 10.30 12.62 -11.63
CA ARG A 50 10.43 11.16 -11.59
C ARG A 50 9.45 10.60 -10.58
N VAL A 51 8.92 9.41 -10.81
CA VAL A 51 8.04 8.73 -9.85
C VAL A 51 8.88 8.34 -8.63
N ILE A 52 8.71 9.05 -7.51
CA ILE A 52 9.42 8.80 -6.25
C ILE A 52 8.56 7.97 -5.30
N SER A 53 7.23 8.04 -5.40
CA SER A 53 6.36 7.26 -4.50
C SER A 53 5.21 6.59 -5.21
N GLY A 54 5.04 5.28 -4.97
CA GLY A 54 3.86 4.54 -5.41
C GLY A 54 2.65 4.98 -4.60
N GLY A 55 1.75 5.77 -5.18
CA GLY A 55 0.56 6.27 -4.48
C GLY A 55 -0.57 5.25 -4.27
N SER A 56 -0.36 3.97 -4.56
CA SER A 56 -1.42 2.94 -4.48
C SER A 56 -1.45 2.31 -3.08
N THR A 57 -2.58 2.43 -2.38
CA THR A 57 -2.80 1.80 -1.06
C THR A 57 -2.85 0.28 -1.17
N LEU A 58 -2.62 -0.42 -0.06
CA LEU A 58 -2.75 -1.90 -0.02
C LEU A 58 -4.17 -2.33 -0.45
N THR A 59 -5.20 -1.56 -0.10
CA THR A 59 -6.58 -1.80 -0.54
C THR A 59 -6.73 -1.74 -2.06
N MET A 60 -6.10 -0.77 -2.73
CA MET A 60 -6.12 -0.66 -4.20
C MET A 60 -5.36 -1.82 -4.86
N GLN A 61 -4.25 -2.25 -4.27
CA GLN A 61 -3.49 -3.40 -4.76
C GLN A 61 -4.32 -4.69 -4.67
N VAL A 62 -5.02 -4.90 -3.54
CA VAL A 62 -5.93 -6.05 -3.37
C VAL A 62 -7.11 -5.98 -4.35
N ALA A 63 -7.72 -4.81 -4.53
CA ALA A 63 -8.81 -4.63 -5.49
C ALA A 63 -8.39 -4.98 -6.93
N ARG A 64 -7.19 -4.56 -7.35
CA ARG A 64 -6.61 -4.91 -8.66
C ARG A 64 -6.35 -6.41 -8.82
N LEU A 65 -6.03 -7.12 -7.72
CA LEU A 65 -5.83 -8.56 -7.76
C LEU A 65 -7.14 -9.36 -7.80
N LEU A 66 -8.25 -8.74 -7.38
CA LEU A 66 -9.58 -9.34 -7.37
C LEU A 66 -10.31 -9.18 -8.72
N ASP A 67 -10.00 -8.13 -9.48
CA ASP A 67 -10.61 -7.82 -10.77
C ASP A 67 -9.50 -7.72 -11.86
N PRO A 68 -9.06 -8.86 -12.44
CA PRO A 68 -7.94 -8.91 -13.38
C PRO A 68 -8.25 -8.39 -14.79
#